data_AF-A0AAW9AG27-F1
#
_entry.id   AF-A0AAW9AG27-F1
#
_cell.length_a   1.000
_cell.length_b   1.000
_cell.length_c   1.000
_cell.angle_alpha   90.00
_cell.angle_beta   90.00
_cell.angle_gamma   90.00
#
_symmetry.space_group_name_H-M   'P 1'
#
loop_
_entity.id
_entity.type
_entity.pdbx_description
1 polymer ?
#
loop_
_entity_poly.entity_id
_entity_poly.type
_entity_poly.pdbx_seq_one_letter_code
_entity_poly.pdbx_strand_id
1 'polypeptide(L)' 'MLRKDDENFEGQFPDGVFAIPKDNDEPRIKVRALFNYCEQRGITPDQLSCEELEKFMEK' A
#
# COMPACT_ATOMS: atom_id res chain seq x y z
N MET A 1 -13.79 19.67 -18.89
CA MET A 1 -12.79 20.72 -18.58
C MET A 1 -11.88 20.14 -17.52
N LEU A 2 -10.63 19.79 -17.88
CA LEU A 2 -9.59 19.56 -16.88
C LEU A 2 -9.33 20.89 -16.16
N ARG A 3 -9.17 20.86 -14.85
CA ARG A 3 -8.90 22.08 -14.07
C ARG A 3 -7.43 22.41 -14.29
N LYS A 4 -7.10 23.70 -14.47
CA LYS A 4 -5.70 24.15 -14.63
C LYS A 4 -4.76 23.74 -13.49
N ASP A 5 -5.32 23.30 -12.36
CA ASP A 5 -4.56 22.79 -11.21
C ASP A 5 -3.94 21.40 -11.47
N ASP A 6 -4.46 20.62 -12.43
CA ASP A 6 -4.00 19.26 -12.72
C ASP A 6 -2.59 19.23 -13.37
N GLU A 7 -2.28 20.22 -14.22
CA GLU A 7 -0.99 20.32 -14.92
C GLU A 7 0.19 20.53 -13.95
N ASN A 8 -0.06 21.19 -12.81
CA ASN A 8 0.95 21.41 -11.76
C ASN A 8 1.08 20.21 -10.82
N PHE A 9 0.10 19.30 -10.79
CA PHE A 9 0.14 18.11 -9.95
C PHE A 9 1.02 17.03 -10.57
N GLU A 10 0.86 16.74 -11.85
CA GLU A 10 1.66 15.72 -12.54
C GLU A 10 3.15 16.09 -12.62
N GLY A 11 3.48 17.38 -12.80
CA GLY A 11 4.87 17.86 -12.81
C GLY A 11 5.61 17.77 -11.47
N GLN A 12 4.90 17.51 -10.36
CA GLN A 12 5.51 17.32 -9.03
C GLN A 12 5.96 15.88 -8.76
N PHE A 13 5.66 14.94 -9.66
CA PHE A 13 6.10 13.54 -9.56
C PHE A 13 7.02 13.16 -10.73
N PRO A 14 8.22 13.78 -10.84
CA PRO A 14 9.13 13.59 -11.98
C PRO A 14 9.61 12.14 -12.14
N ASP A 15 9.72 11.40 -11.03
CA ASP A 15 10.06 9.96 -10.99
C ASP A 15 8.83 9.09 -10.64
N GLY A 16 7.62 9.63 -10.81
CA GLY A 16 6.36 9.16 -10.22
C GLY A 16 6.29 7.65 -10.01
N VAL A 17 6.27 7.23 -8.73
CA VAL A 17 6.01 5.83 -8.38
C VAL A 17 4.53 5.57 -8.60
N PHE A 18 4.18 5.17 -9.82
CA PHE A 18 2.82 4.76 -10.15
C PHE A 18 2.58 3.35 -9.61
N ALA A 19 1.53 3.18 -8.81
CA ALA A 19 1.06 1.86 -8.43
C ALA A 19 0.16 1.32 -9.53
N ILE A 20 0.44 0.11 -10.02
CA ILE A 20 -0.50 -0.61 -10.87
C ILE A 20 -1.71 -0.97 -9.99
N PRO A 21 -2.93 -0.54 -10.33
CA PRO A 21 -4.11 -0.93 -9.58
C PRO A 21 -4.26 -2.45 -9.69
N LYS A 22 -4.47 -3.10 -8.54
CA LYS A 22 -4.76 -4.53 -8.50
C LYS A 22 -6.13 -4.84 -9.10
N ASP A 23 -6.27 -6.01 -9.70
CA ASP A 23 -7.57 -6.54 -10.11
C ASP A 23 -8.50 -6.72 -8.89
N ASN A 24 -9.82 -6.64 -9.09
CA ASN A 24 -10.79 -6.70 -7.99
C ASN A 24 -10.73 -8.00 -7.18
N ASP A 25 -10.23 -9.08 -7.78
CA ASP A 25 -10.12 -10.40 -7.15
C ASP A 25 -8.78 -10.63 -6.43
N GLU A 26 -7.87 -9.65 -6.45
CA GLU A 26 -6.62 -9.78 -5.71
C GLU A 26 -6.79 -9.42 -4.22
N PRO A 27 -6.24 -10.22 -3.30
CA PRO A 27 -6.29 -9.92 -1.87
C PRO A 27 -5.57 -8.59 -1.59
N ARG A 28 -6.26 -7.73 -0.83
CA ARG A 28 -5.71 -6.45 -0.36
C ARG A 28 -5.07 -6.65 1.00
N ILE A 29 -3.94 -5.99 1.24
CA ILE A 29 -3.30 -6.04 2.54
C ILE A 29 -3.81 -4.88 3.40
N LYS A 30 -4.26 -5.18 4.62
CA LYS A 30 -4.58 -4.18 5.65
C LYS A 30 -3.29 -3.57 6.20
N VAL A 31 -2.65 -2.70 5.41
CA VAL A 31 -1.33 -2.11 5.71
C VAL A 31 -1.28 -1.47 7.10
N ARG A 32 -2.35 -0.78 7.50
CA ARG A 32 -2.40 -0.12 8.81
C ARG A 32 -2.45 -1.10 9.98
N ALA A 33 -3.19 -2.20 9.84
CA ALA A 33 -3.24 -3.25 10.86
C ALA A 33 -1.91 -4.02 10.94
N LEU A 34 -1.34 -4.33 9.77
CA LEU A 34 -0.01 -4.94 9.65
C LEU A 34 1.06 -4.08 10.32
N PHE A 35 1.07 -2.77 10.03
CA PHE A 35 2.03 -1.83 10.58
C PHE A 35 1.95 -1.75 12.11
N ASN A 36 0.75 -1.57 12.67
CA ASN A 36 0.57 -1.52 14.12
C ASN A 36 1.01 -2.81 14.81
N TYR A 37 0.76 -3.96 14.18
CA TYR A 37 1.20 -5.26 14.70
C TYR A 37 2.73 -5.39 14.72
N CYS A 38 3.39 -4.94 13.65
CA CYS A 38 4.84 -4.89 13.54
C CYS A 38 5.44 -3.95 14.60
N GLU A 39 4.86 -2.74 14.73
CA GLU A 39 5.30 -1.71 15.69
C GLU A 39 5.22 -2.21 17.15
N GLN A 40 4.12 -2.85 17.53
CA GLN A 40 3.94 -3.41 18.88
C GLN A 40 4.97 -4.50 19.23
N ARG A 41 5.50 -5.19 18.22
CA ARG A 41 6.45 -6.29 18.38
C ARG A 41 7.90 -5.86 18.12
N GLY A 42 8.12 -4.63 17.65
CA GLY A 42 9.44 -4.15 17.25
C GLY A 42 10.03 -4.94 16.07
N ILE A 43 9.19 -5.49 15.20
CA ILE A 43 9.60 -6.25 14.01
C ILE A 43 9.20 -5.50 12.74
N THR A 44 9.77 -5.90 11.60
CA THR A 44 9.41 -5.40 10.29
C THR A 44 8.56 -6.43 9.52
N PRO A 45 7.74 -6.03 8.52
CA PRO A 45 6.88 -6.95 7.78
C PRO A 45 7.62 -8.11 7.10
N ASP A 46 8.88 -7.89 6.72
CA ASP A 46 9.81 -8.87 6.16
C ASP A 46 10.24 -9.95 7.16
N GLN A 47 10.00 -9.75 8.45
CA GLN A 47 10.26 -10.73 9.51
C GLN A 47 9.02 -11.60 9.83
N LEU A 48 7.87 -11.33 9.20
CA LEU A 48 6.64 -12.10 9.41
C LEU A 48 6.65 -13.38 8.59
N SER A 49 6.06 -14.44 9.15
CA SER A 49 5.77 -15.64 8.37
C SER A 49 4.61 -15.40 7.39
N CYS A 50 4.52 -16.24 6.35
CA CYS A 50 3.39 -16.21 5.42
C CYS A 50 2.04 -16.33 6.14
N GLU A 51 1.95 -17.21 7.16
CA GLU A 51 0.74 -17.41 7.96
C GLU A 51 0.35 -16.17 8.80
N GLU A 52 1.35 -15.39 9.25
CA GLU A 52 1.09 -14.13 9.95
C GLU A 52 0.64 -13.05 8.97
N LEU A 53 1.23 -12.99 7.77
CA LEU A 53 0.85 -12.06 6.70
C LEU A 53 -0.58 -12.31 6.18
N GLU A 54 -0.98 -13.57 6.04
CA GLU A 54 -2.33 -13.95 5.59
C GLU A 54 -3.44 -13.39 6.48
N LYS A 55 -3.19 -13.18 7.77
CA LYS A 55 -4.16 -12.57 8.71
C LYS A 55 -4.52 -11.14 8.33
N PHE A 56 -3.67 -10.48 7.55
CA PHE A 56 -3.86 -9.11 7.08
C PHE A 56 -4.37 -9.03 5.64
N MET A 57 -4.55 -10.17 4.96
CA MET A 57 -5.16 -10.21 3.64
C MET A 57 -6.69 -10.12 3.74
N GLU A 58 -7.27 -9.12 3.07
CA GLU A 58 -8.70 -9.05 2.82
C GLU A 58 -9.09 -10.10 1.79
N LYS A 59 -10.12 -10.88 2.12
CA LYS A 59 -10.79 -11.80 1.21
C LYS A 59 -11.72 -11.04 0.27
#